data_AF-A0A956KV03-F1
#
_entry.id   AF-A0A956KV03-F1
#
_cell.length_a   1.000
_cell.length_b   1.000
_cell.length_c   1.000
_cell.angle_alpha   90.00
_cell.angle_beta   90.00
_cell.angle_gamma   90.00
#
_symmetry.space_group_name_H-M   'P 1'
#
loop_
_entity.id
_entity.type
_entity.pdbx_description
1 polymer ?
#
loop_
_entity_poly.entity_id
_entity_poly.type
_entity_poly.pdbx_seq_one_letter_code
_entity_poly.pdbx_strand_id
1 'polypeptide(L)' 'MIQSRRALLSLALAAVATTTVACRLKTERPPVAAEATAPEFDLADQFGNTVTLTELLVGGPAILVFYRGHW' A
#
# COMPACT_ATOMS: atom_id res chain seq x y z
N MET A 1 7.50 -36.70 55.29
CA MET A 1 8.51 -35.61 55.25
C MET A 1 8.97 -35.44 53.80
N ILE A 2 8.21 -34.67 53.01
CA ILE A 2 8.62 -33.39 52.37
C ILE A 2 9.63 -33.66 51.23
N GLN A 3 9.28 -33.93 49.98
CA GLN A 3 8.33 -33.27 49.04
C GLN A 3 8.45 -31.74 49.04
N SER A 4 9.51 -31.19 48.44
CA SER A 4 9.54 -29.79 47.96
C SER A 4 10.90 -29.39 47.41
N ARG A 5 11.27 -29.88 46.22
CA ARG A 5 12.28 -29.21 45.39
C ARG A 5 11.85 -29.35 43.94
N ARG A 6 11.66 -28.21 43.26
CA ARG A 6 11.51 -28.06 41.80
C ARG A 6 10.10 -28.18 41.22
N ALA A 7 9.09 -27.66 41.92
CA ALA A 7 8.03 -26.94 41.23
C ALA A 7 8.39 -25.45 41.33
N LEU A 8 8.18 -24.64 40.29
CA LEU A 8 8.64 -23.25 40.10
C LEU A 8 9.95 -23.14 39.30
N LEU A 9 9.91 -23.41 37.99
CA LEU A 9 10.83 -22.81 37.01
C LEU A 9 10.29 -22.96 35.58
N SER A 10 9.01 -22.65 35.40
CA SER A 10 8.39 -22.52 34.08
C SER A 10 7.48 -21.29 34.06
N LEU A 11 8.09 -20.13 34.31
CA LEU A 11 7.47 -18.84 34.04
C LEU A 11 8.53 -17.92 33.44
N ALA A 12 8.17 -17.23 32.37
CA ALA A 12 8.96 -16.29 31.56
C ALA A 12 9.78 -16.91 30.41
N LEU A 13 9.13 -17.08 29.25
CA LEU A 13 9.49 -16.30 28.06
C LEU A 13 8.39 -16.39 26.97
N ALA A 14 7.16 -16.02 27.32
CA ALA A 14 6.11 -15.71 26.33
C ALA A 14 6.15 -14.21 26.02
N ALA A 15 7.27 -13.75 25.45
CA ALA A 15 7.41 -12.39 24.94
C ALA A 15 8.45 -12.45 23.82
N VAL A 16 8.24 -11.67 22.76
CA VAL A 16 9.00 -11.64 21.50
C VAL A 16 8.51 -12.71 20.51
N ALA A 17 7.78 -12.40 19.43
CA ALA A 17 7.40 -11.14 18.84
C ALA A 17 6.06 -11.34 18.14
N THR A 18 5.04 -10.56 18.52
CA THR A 18 3.98 -10.21 17.59
C THR A 18 4.61 -9.30 16.54
N THR A 19 5.38 -9.88 15.61
CA THR A 19 5.72 -9.21 14.36
C THR A 19 4.39 -8.89 13.71
N THR A 20 4.03 -7.61 13.76
CA THR A 20 3.06 -7.03 12.86
C THR A 20 3.46 -7.47 11.46
N VAL A 21 2.71 -8.40 10.89
CA VAL A 21 2.73 -8.59 9.45
C VAL A 21 2.15 -7.29 8.93
N ALA A 22 3.03 -6.33 8.65
CA ALA A 22 2.66 -5.16 7.91
C ALA A 22 2.06 -5.69 6.61
N CYS A 23 0.76 -5.46 6.41
CA CYS A 23 0.10 -5.81 5.17
C CYS A 23 0.82 -5.06 4.04
N ARG A 24 1.72 -5.76 3.35
CA ARG A 24 2.49 -5.21 2.23
C ARG A 24 1.67 -5.44 0.97
N LEU A 25 0.71 -4.54 0.74
CA LEU A 25 -0.03 -4.50 -0.52
C LEU A 25 0.98 -4.43 -1.66
N LYS A 26 1.06 -5.52 -2.42
CA LYS A 26 1.83 -5.57 -3.66
C LYS A 26 1.00 -4.90 -4.75
N THR A 27 1.63 -4.07 -5.55
CA THR A 27 1.06 -3.66 -6.84
C THR A 27 1.22 -4.80 -7.82
N GLU A 28 0.26 -4.97 -8.74
CA GLU A 28 0.33 -6.02 -9.77
C GLU A 28 1.49 -5.80 -10.75
N ARG A 29 1.91 -4.55 -10.93
CA ARG A 29 2.94 -4.13 -11.88
C ARG A 29 4.00 -3.25 -11.21
N PRO A 30 5.24 -3.23 -11.76
CA PRO A 30 6.26 -2.27 -11.35
C PRO A 30 5.79 -0.82 -11.56
N PRO A 31 6.30 0.13 -10.75
CA PRO A 31 6.04 1.55 -10.96
C PRO A 31 6.68 2.05 -12.26
N VAL A 32 6.09 3.10 -12.83
CA VAL A 32 6.65 3.83 -13.98
C VAL A 32 7.92 4.57 -13.54
N ALA A 33 8.97 4.54 -14.36
CA ALA A 33 10.22 5.26 -14.09
C ALA A 33 10.04 6.78 -14.25
N ALA A 34 10.78 7.59 -13.49
CA ALA A 34 10.59 9.04 -13.44
C ALA A 34 10.78 9.77 -14.79
N GLU A 35 11.64 9.25 -15.65
CA GLU A 35 11.93 9.84 -16.98
C GLU A 35 11.21 9.12 -18.12
N ALA A 36 10.38 8.11 -17.81
CA ALA A 36 9.58 7.44 -18.83
C ALA A 36 8.41 8.33 -19.25
N THR A 37 8.01 8.23 -20.52
CA THR A 37 6.75 8.79 -20.99
C THR A 37 5.59 8.24 -20.16
N ALA A 38 4.73 9.13 -19.66
CA ALA A 38 3.53 8.73 -18.94
C ALA A 38 2.64 7.86 -19.84
N PRO A 39 2.12 6.71 -19.35
CA PRO A 39 1.19 5.89 -20.12
C PRO A 39 -0.09 6.66 -20.45
N GLU A 40 -0.63 6.44 -21.65
CA GLU A 40 -1.95 6.97 -22.02
C GLU A 40 -3.03 6.38 -21.10
N PHE A 41 -4.03 7.20 -20.78
CA PHE A 41 -5.23 6.76 -20.08
C PHE A 41 -6.47 7.40 -20.69
N ASP A 42 -7.59 6.71 -20.48
CA ASP A 42 -8.95 7.19 -20.68
C ASP A 42 -9.70 6.88 -19.39
N LEU A 43 -10.13 7.92 -18.68
CA LEU A 43 -10.80 7.81 -17.39
C LEU A 43 -12.07 8.64 -17.41
N ALA A 44 -13.11 8.13 -16.76
CA ALA A 44 -14.32 8.90 -16.53
C ALA A 44 -14.09 9.98 -15.46
N ASP A 45 -14.54 11.20 -15.73
CA ASP A 45 -14.67 12.25 -14.73
C ASP A 45 -15.85 11.99 -13.77
N GLN A 46 -16.06 12.92 -12.84
CA GLN A 46 -17.16 12.87 -11.87
C GLN A 46 -18.57 12.94 -12.49
N PHE A 47 -18.70 13.33 -13.75
CA PHE A 47 -19.97 13.40 -14.49
C PHE A 47 -20.13 12.24 -15.48
N GLY A 48 -19.14 11.35 -15.58
CA GLY A 48 -19.13 10.23 -16.51
C GLY A 48 -18.61 10.57 -17.90
N ASN A 49 -18.05 11.76 -18.12
CA ASN A 49 -17.37 12.09 -19.38
C ASN A 49 -16.01 11.43 -19.42
N THR A 50 -15.63 10.90 -20.58
CA THR A 50 -14.27 10.42 -20.83
C THR A 50 -13.29 11.61 -20.87
N VAL A 51 -12.18 11.47 -20.15
CA VAL A 51 -11.03 12.38 -20.15
C VAL A 51 -9.78 11.59 -20.51
N THR A 52 -9.00 12.10 -21.46
CA THR A 52 -7.75 11.47 -21.93
C THR A 52 -6.51 12.24 -21.50
N LEU A 53 -5.37 11.56 -21.38
CA LEU A 53 -4.11 12.25 -21.11
C LEU A 53 -3.74 13.20 -22.25
N THR A 54 -3.93 12.77 -23.50
CA THR A 54 -3.68 13.60 -24.69
C THR A 54 -4.43 14.93 -24.63
N GLU A 55 -5.72 14.91 -24.29
CA GLU A 55 -6.54 16.12 -24.15
C GLU A 55 -6.01 17.05 -23.05
N LEU A 56 -5.66 16.50 -21.88
CA LEU A 56 -5.14 17.27 -20.75
C LEU A 56 -3.82 17.97 -21.11
N LEU A 57 -2.96 17.32 -21.90
CA LEU A 57 -1.66 17.86 -22.30
C LEU A 57 -1.76 19.01 -23.32
N VAL A 58 -2.87 19.15 -24.05
CA VAL A 58 -3.09 20.31 -24.94
C VAL A 58 -3.08 21.62 -24.15
N GLY A 59 -3.58 21.61 -22.92
CA GLY A 59 -3.61 22.77 -22.03
C GLY A 59 -2.28 23.09 -21.33
N GLY A 60 -1.28 22.21 -21.45
CA GLY A 60 0.02 22.32 -20.78
C GLY A 60 0.31 21.11 -19.88
N PRO A 61 1.25 21.25 -18.91
CA PRO A 61 1.62 20.15 -18.02
C PRO A 61 0.43 19.66 -17.20
N ALA A 62 0.24 18.33 -17.16
CA ALA A 62 -0.79 17.70 -16.33
C ALA A 62 -0.17 17.11 -15.05
N ILE A 63 -0.87 17.27 -13.92
CA ILE A 63 -0.52 16.64 -12.63
C ILE A 63 -1.58 15.59 -12.31
N LEU A 64 -1.15 14.33 -12.16
CA LEU A 64 -2.03 13.23 -11.81
C LEU A 64 -1.86 12.84 -10.34
N VAL A 65 -2.97 12.87 -9.58
CA VAL A 65 -2.98 12.54 -8.15
C VAL A 65 -3.76 11.25 -7.94
N PHE A 66 -3.10 10.20 -7.45
CA PHE A 66 -3.74 8.94 -7.11
C PHE A 66 -4.17 8.92 -5.65
N TYR A 67 -5.45 8.64 -5.39
CA TYR A 67 -5.97 8.43 -4.04
C TYR A 67 -6.66 7.07 -3.94
N ARG A 68 -6.82 6.57 -2.70
CA ARG A 68 -7.60 5.37 -2.43
C ARG A 68 -9.00 5.77 -2.02
N GLY A 69 -10.02 5.15 -2.62
CA GLY A 69 -11.42 5.45 -2.35
C GLY A 69 -11.97 6.54 -3.26
N HIS A 70 -12.99 7.23 -2.79
CA HIS A 70 -13.55 8.40 -3.47
C HIS A 70 -13.01 9.67 -2.81
N TRP A 71 -12.82 10.72 -3.60
CA TRP A 71 -12.73 12.07 -3.06
C TRP A 71 -14.16 12.51 -2.72
#